data_AF-A0A9X9XAJ4-F1
#
_entry.id   AF-A0A9X9XAJ4-F1
#
_cell.length_a   1.000
_cell.length_b   1.000
_cell.length_c   1.000
_cell.angle_alpha   90.00
_cell.angle_beta   90.00
_cell.angle_gamma   90.00
#
_symmetry.space_group_name_H-M   'P 1'
#
loop_
_entity.id
_entity.type
_entity.pdbx_description
1 polymer ?
#
loop_
_entity_poly.entity_id
_entity_poly.type
_entity_poly.pdbx_seq_one_letter_code
_entity_poly.pdbx_strand_id
1 'polypeptide(L)' 'MIEVLSDEETGHFRVVTLRGETLGITRTEGAANDLADYLLEAWEAAVAEAALRARLKHGDAVIEPR' A
#
# COMPACT_ATOMS: atom_id res chain seq x y z
N MET A 1 -2.79 3.37 5.06
CA MET A 1 -2.70 1.98 5.47
C MET A 1 -3.92 1.29 4.90
N ILE A 2 -3.70 0.24 4.14
CA ILE A 2 -4.66 -0.28 3.17
C ILE A 2 -5.88 -0.88 3.90
N GLU A 3 -7.06 -0.74 3.33
CA GLU A 3 -8.32 -1.30 3.88
C GLU A 3 -9.02 -2.16 2.84
N VAL A 4 -9.76 -3.17 3.30
CA VAL A 4 -10.62 -4.01 2.47
C VAL A 4 -12.08 -3.66 2.78
N LEU A 5 -12.82 -3.26 1.74
CA LEU A 5 -14.23 -2.89 1.82
C LEU A 5 -15.09 -3.84 0.98
N SER A 6 -16.19 -4.31 1.54
CA SER A 6 -17.21 -5.05 0.79
C SER A 6 -18.06 -4.07 -0.04
N ASP A 7 -18.33 -4.42 -1.29
CA ASP A 7 -19.22 -3.69 -2.19
C ASP A 7 -20.52 -4.50 -2.35
N GLU A 8 -21.58 -4.09 -1.65
CA GLU A 8 -22.84 -4.84 -1.60
C GLU A 8 -23.59 -4.88 -2.94
N GLU A 9 -23.38 -3.89 -3.81
CA GLU A 9 -24.02 -3.83 -5.13
C GLU A 9 -23.44 -4.89 -6.07
N THR A 10 -22.12 -5.08 -6.01
CA THR A 10 -21.40 -5.99 -6.92
C THR A 10 -21.04 -7.33 -6.30
N GLY A 11 -21.12 -7.46 -4.97
CA GLY A 11 -20.66 -8.64 -4.22
C GLY A 11 -19.13 -8.83 -4.23
N HIS A 12 -18.38 -7.80 -4.63
CA HIS A 12 -16.92 -7.82 -4.69
C HIS A 12 -16.29 -7.16 -3.46
N PHE A 13 -14.97 -7.29 -3.33
CA PHE A 13 -14.18 -6.66 -2.29
C PHE A 13 -13.20 -5.69 -2.91
N ARG A 14 -13.14 -4.47 -2.39
CA ARG A 14 -12.27 -3.39 -2.87
C ARG A 14 -11.15 -3.19 -1.88
N VAL A 15 -9.93 -3.20 -2.39
CA VAL A 15 -8.72 -2.83 -1.63
C VAL A 15 -8.48 -1.36 -1.85
N VAL A 16 -8.51 -0.54 -0.79
CA VAL A 16 -8.46 0.92 -0.88
C VAL A 16 -7.38 1.53 0.02
N THR A 17 -6.94 2.73 -0.31
CA THR A 17 -6.13 3.55 0.61
C THR A 17 -7.02 4.22 1.66
N LEU A 18 -6.43 4.74 2.75
CA LEU A 18 -7.14 5.60 3.73
C LEU A 18 -7.74 6.87 3.12
N ARG A 19 -7.35 7.23 1.89
CA ARG A 19 -7.90 8.38 1.15
C ARG A 19 -9.04 7.97 0.21
N GLY A 20 -9.42 6.68 0.20
CA GLY A 20 -10.49 6.13 -0.62
C GLY A 20 -10.09 5.76 -2.05
N GLU A 21 -8.81 5.80 -2.40
CA GLU A 21 -8.35 5.39 -3.74
C GLU A 21 -8.41 3.87 -3.86
N THR A 22 -9.04 3.34 -4.91
CA THR A 22 -9.10 1.90 -5.17
C THR A 22 -7.77 1.41 -5.75
N LEU A 23 -7.12 0.48 -5.06
CA LEU A 23 -5.89 -0.19 -5.48
C LEU A 23 -6.16 -1.51 -6.21
N GLY A 24 -7.29 -2.16 -5.89
CA GLY A 24 -7.68 -3.42 -6.52
C GLY A 24 -9.12 -3.81 -6.19
N ILE A 25 -9.65 -4.76 -6.96
CA ILE A 25 -10.97 -5.35 -6.74
C ILE A 25 -10.83 -6.86 -6.89
N THR A 26 -11.36 -7.61 -5.93
CA THR A 26 -11.32 -9.08 -5.91
C THR A 26 -12.73 -9.65 -5.74
N ARG A 27 -12.88 -10.93 -6.08
CA ARG A 27 -14.17 -11.63 -5.94
C ARG A 27 -14.40 -12.24 -4.56
N THR A 28 -13.37 -12.33 -3.73
CA THR A 28 -13.43 -12.97 -2.41
C THR A 28 -12.66 -12.15 -1.40
N GLU A 29 -13.12 -12.17 -0.15
CA GLU A 29 -12.50 -11.47 0.96
C GLU A 29 -11.05 -11.95 1.18
N GLY A 30 -10.82 -13.26 1.13
CA GLY A 30 -9.47 -13.83 1.27
C GLY A 30 -8.48 -13.28 0.24
N ALA A 31 -8.89 -13.21 -1.04
CA ALA A 31 -8.02 -12.65 -2.08
C ALA A 31 -7.79 -11.13 -1.92
N ALA A 32 -8.76 -10.40 -1.37
CA ALA A 32 -8.58 -8.98 -1.06
C ALA A 32 -7.58 -8.77 0.09
N ASN A 33 -7.65 -9.61 1.13
CA ASN A 33 -6.71 -9.58 2.25
C ASN A 33 -5.29 -9.92 1.79
N ASP A 34 -5.12 -11.02 1.04
CA ASP A 34 -3.81 -11.39 0.48
C ASP A 34 -3.23 -10.25 -0.39
N LEU A 35 -4.06 -9.63 -1.22
CA LEU A 35 -3.64 -8.48 -2.03
C LEU A 35 -3.26 -7.27 -1.17
N ALA A 36 -4.01 -6.97 -0.12
CA ALA A 36 -3.72 -5.88 0.80
C ALA A 36 -2.37 -6.10 1.51
N ASP A 37 -2.09 -7.33 1.94
CA ASP A 37 -0.84 -7.71 2.60
C ASP A 37 0.34 -7.55 1.64
N TYR A 38 0.25 -8.10 0.42
CA TYR A 38 1.32 -7.93 -0.58
C TYR A 38 1.58 -6.47 -0.94
N LEU A 39 0.53 -5.64 -1.02
CA LEU A 39 0.68 -4.21 -1.29
C LEU A 39 1.32 -3.47 -0.11
N LEU A 40 1.04 -3.88 1.13
CA LEU A 40 1.66 -3.31 2.32
C LEU A 40 3.16 -3.64 2.36
N GLU A 41 3.53 -4.90 2.14
CA GLU A 41 4.93 -5.32 2.06
C GLU A 41 5.70 -4.56 0.96
N ALA A 42 5.10 -4.45 -0.23
CA ALA A 42 5.69 -3.72 -1.34
C ALA A 42 5.85 -2.21 -1.04
N TRP A 43 4.88 -1.61 -0.35
CA TRP A 43 4.95 -0.22 0.08
C TRP A 43 6.10 0.03 1.04
N GLU A 44 6.25 -0.82 2.06
CA GLU A 44 7.33 -0.69 3.04
C GLU A 44 8.71 -0.77 2.38
N ALA A 45 8.90 -1.72 1.46
CA ALA A 45 10.14 -1.85 0.70
C ALA A 45 10.41 -0.61 -0.17
N ALA A 46 9.39 -0.10 -0.87
CA ALA A 46 9.51 1.07 -1.74
C ALA A 46 9.83 2.34 -0.96
N VAL A 47 9.25 2.52 0.24
CA VAL A 47 9.55 3.65 1.12
C VAL A 47 11.00 3.63 1.57
N ALA A 48 11.49 2.48 2.07
CA ALA A 48 12.87 2.33 2.51
C ALA A 48 13.87 2.60 1.35
N GLU A 49 13.57 2.09 0.15
CA GLU A 49 14.39 2.34 -1.03
C GLU A 49 14.40 3.83 -1.43
N ALA A 50 13.23 4.47 -1.44
CA ALA A 50 13.13 5.90 -1.77
C ALA A 50 13.90 6.77 -0.76
N ALA A 51 13.82 6.42 0.53
CA ALA A 51 14.51 7.12 1.60
C ALA A 51 16.04 6.97 1.48
N LEU A 52 16.53 5.76 1.15
CA LEU A 52 17.94 5.50 0.84
C LEU A 52 18.40 6.32 -0.38
N ARG A 53 17.65 6.31 -1.47
CA ARG A 53 17.97 7.08 -2.68
C ARG A 53 18.04 8.58 -2.40
N ALA A 54 17.12 9.11 -1.58
CA ALA A 54 17.13 10.50 -1.15
C ALA A 54 18.38 10.83 -0.30
N ARG A 55 18.73 9.96 0.66
CA ARG A 55 19.94 10.10 1.48
C ARG A 55 21.21 10.12 0.63
N LEU A 56 21.33 9.19 -0.32
CA LEU A 56 22.47 9.10 -1.24
C LEU A 56 22.62 10.38 -2.08
N LYS A 57 21.51 10.97 -2.52
CA LYS A 57 21.51 12.18 -3.35
C LYS A 57 21.77 13.47 -2.56
N HIS A 58 21.23 13.57 -1.35
CA HIS A 58 21.18 14.83 -0.62
C HIS A 58 22.04 14.85 0.65
N GLY A 59 22.74 13.75 0.96
CA GLY A 59 23.62 13.69 2.12
C GLY A 59 22.86 13.99 3.40
N ASP A 60 23.50 14.70 4.33
CA ASP A 60 23.00 14.90 5.70
C ASP A 60 21.77 15.81 5.78
N ALA A 61 21.29 16.32 4.64
CA ALA A 61 19.98 16.98 4.57
C ALA A 61 18.81 16.01 4.82
N VAL A 62 19.04 14.70 4.73
CA VAL A 62 18.07 13.65 5.11
C VAL A 62 18.65 12.91 6.31
N ILE A 63 18.16 13.19 7.51
CA ILE A 63 18.81 12.75 8.77
C ILE A 63 18.27 11.38 9.24
N GLU A 64 16.97 11.15 9.09
CA GLU A 64 16.29 9.91 9.51
C GLU A 64 15.42 9.38 8.37
N PRO A 65 16.01 8.77 7.32
CA PRO A 65 15.21 8.03 6.36
C PRO A 65 14.58 6.83 7.08
N ARG A 66 13.24 6.82 7.20
CA ARG A 66 12.49 5.61 7.57
C ARG A 66 12.44 4.64 6.41
#